data_AF-A0A6B2T5K3-F1
#
_entry.id   AF-A0A6B2T5K3-F1
#
_cell.length_a   1.000
_cell.length_b   1.000
_cell.length_c   1.000
_cell.angle_alpha   90.00
_cell.angle_beta   90.00
_cell.angle_gamma   90.00
#
_symmetry.space_group_name_H-M   'P 1'
#
loop_
_entity.id
_entity.type
_entity.pdbx_description
1 polymer ?
#
loop_
_entity_poly.entity_id
_entity_poly.type
_entity_poly.pdbx_seq_one_letter_code
_entity_poly.pdbx_strand_id
1 'polypeptide(L)'
;MTPNAEDLTRQDTAPDAQGAHAPYAGGSPHHDSPVTHHDLPADDLPPDLNQAILEAAKQVGALLKRGEHDFALAGSVAVYAHGGTGNLQHDADFAIRPEDAEAVAATLAEAGLTVYAPPEDWLLKAKCLGQDIDLIFELGGEPVTTELLGRAVQLPVDSVQMPVLAPTDLVRALLAAFSEHHCDFGAVLPIARQLRERVDWESLRDAFGDAPMPAAFLYLLERLEVIAPRGGDG
;
A
#
# COMPACT_ATOMS: atom_id res chain seq x y z
N MET A 1 46.17 -12.43 -28.93
CA MET A 1 46.86 -11.62 -29.96
C MET A 1 45.92 -10.48 -30.32
N THR A 2 46.31 -9.28 -29.91
CA THR A 2 45.77 -7.91 -30.12
C THR A 2 45.92 -7.47 -31.61
N PRO A 3 45.38 -6.31 -32.09
CA PRO A 3 45.21 -5.05 -31.35
C PRO A 3 43.99 -4.13 -31.62
N ASN A 4 43.84 -3.18 -30.69
CA ASN A 4 43.08 -1.92 -30.75
C ASN A 4 43.73 -0.90 -31.71
N ALA A 5 42.96 0.11 -32.14
CA ALA A 5 43.48 1.42 -32.52
C ALA A 5 42.48 2.54 -32.17
N GLU A 6 42.92 3.45 -31.28
CA GLU A 6 42.47 4.85 -31.12
C GLU A 6 42.93 5.65 -32.38
N ASP A 7 42.50 6.86 -32.75
CA ASP A 7 42.40 8.15 -32.05
C ASP A 7 41.97 9.24 -33.09
N LEU A 8 41.74 10.48 -32.62
CA LEU A 8 41.71 11.80 -33.29
C LEU A 8 40.31 12.31 -33.70
N THR A 9 39.80 13.46 -33.25
CA THR A 9 40.41 14.67 -32.65
C THR A 9 39.35 15.55 -31.96
N ARG A 10 39.72 16.14 -30.80
CA ARG A 10 39.08 17.32 -30.18
C ARG A 10 39.47 18.61 -30.92
N GLN A 11 38.62 19.63 -30.85
CA GLN A 11 39.05 21.03 -30.81
C GLN A 11 38.08 21.88 -29.97
N ASP A 12 38.62 22.43 -28.88
CA ASP A 12 38.09 23.52 -28.06
C ASP A 12 38.10 24.86 -28.81
N THR A 13 37.21 25.79 -28.46
CA THR A 13 37.54 27.13 -27.91
C THR A 13 36.30 28.04 -27.79
N ALA A 14 36.05 28.55 -26.59
CA ALA A 14 35.34 29.80 -26.30
C ALA A 14 36.38 30.95 -26.17
N PRO A 15 36.01 32.25 -26.11
CA PRO A 15 35.53 32.83 -24.83
C PRO A 15 34.63 34.10 -24.90
N ASP A 16 34.26 34.59 -23.70
CA ASP A 16 33.91 35.96 -23.23
C ASP A 16 32.65 36.72 -23.72
N ALA A 17 32.02 37.67 -23.00
CA ALA A 17 31.83 38.02 -21.57
C ALA A 17 30.90 39.27 -21.48
N GLN A 18 29.99 39.28 -20.48
CA GLN A 18 29.51 40.42 -19.63
C GLN A 18 28.83 41.71 -20.17
N GLY A 19 27.75 42.10 -19.44
CA GLY A 19 27.21 43.48 -19.25
C GLY A 19 25.86 43.73 -19.94
N ALA A 20 24.86 44.47 -19.42
CA ALA A 20 24.67 45.26 -18.22
C ALA A 20 23.15 45.62 -18.09
N HIS A 21 22.79 46.25 -16.98
CA HIS A 21 21.44 46.59 -16.48
C HIS A 21 20.57 47.57 -17.32
N ALA A 22 19.27 47.53 -16.99
CA ALA A 22 18.08 48.27 -17.46
C ALA A 22 18.17 49.81 -17.61
N PRO A 23 17.13 50.46 -18.19
CA PRO A 23 16.07 50.99 -17.30
C PRO A 23 14.62 50.91 -17.82
N TYR A 24 13.70 50.95 -16.86
CA TYR A 24 12.25 51.12 -16.99
C TYR A 24 11.85 52.54 -17.42
N ALA A 25 10.84 52.66 -18.29
CA ALA A 25 9.93 53.82 -18.34
C ALA A 25 8.64 53.51 -19.13
N GLY A 26 7.47 53.88 -18.59
CA GLY A 26 6.26 54.23 -19.37
C GLY A 26 4.97 53.48 -19.01
N GLY A 27 4.02 54.16 -18.33
CA GLY A 27 2.65 53.70 -18.03
C GLY A 27 1.71 53.66 -19.25
N SER A 28 0.58 52.94 -19.20
CA SER A 28 -0.73 53.42 -18.73
C SER A 28 -1.80 52.28 -18.85
N PRO A 29 -3.01 52.42 -18.26
CA PRO A 29 -3.82 51.31 -17.76
C PRO A 29 -4.79 50.73 -18.79
N HIS A 30 -4.96 49.40 -18.81
CA HIS A 30 -6.01 48.72 -19.58
C HIS A 30 -7.00 48.01 -18.66
N HIS A 31 -8.16 48.64 -18.53
CA HIS A 31 -9.52 48.09 -18.56
C HIS A 31 -9.78 46.81 -17.74
N ASP A 32 -10.31 46.99 -16.51
CA ASP A 32 -11.07 45.97 -15.79
C ASP A 32 -12.27 45.52 -16.63
N SER A 33 -12.15 44.35 -17.24
CA SER A 33 -13.32 43.58 -17.68
C SER A 33 -13.67 42.62 -16.55
N PRO A 34 -14.93 42.56 -16.08
CA PRO A 34 -15.30 41.63 -15.02
C PRO A 34 -15.10 40.21 -15.55
N VAL A 35 -14.19 39.48 -14.91
CA VAL A 35 -14.01 38.05 -15.16
C VAL A 35 -15.32 37.38 -14.78
N THR A 36 -16.10 36.94 -15.77
CA THR A 36 -17.22 36.05 -15.54
C THR A 36 -16.64 34.79 -14.90
N HIS A 37 -16.91 34.60 -13.61
CA HIS A 37 -16.71 33.33 -12.94
C HIS A 37 -17.47 32.29 -13.77
N HIS A 38 -16.70 31.46 -14.47
CA HIS A 38 -17.23 30.28 -15.12
C HIS A 38 -17.59 29.34 -13.97
N ASP A 39 -18.86 29.37 -13.55
CA ASP A 39 -19.42 28.36 -12.67
C ASP A 39 -19.33 27.03 -13.41
N LEU A 40 -18.24 26.30 -13.18
CA LEU A 40 -18.12 24.92 -13.61
C LEU A 40 -19.21 24.13 -12.86
N PRO A 41 -20.05 23.36 -13.57
CA PRO A 41 -21.01 22.48 -12.90
C PRO A 41 -20.27 21.54 -11.95
N ALA A 42 -20.82 21.36 -10.75
CA ALA A 42 -20.26 20.55 -9.68
C ALA A 42 -20.37 19.03 -9.94
N ASP A 43 -20.21 18.60 -11.19
CA ASP A 43 -20.10 17.21 -11.60
C ASP A 43 -18.77 17.02 -12.35
N ASP A 44 -18.08 15.93 -12.03
CA ASP A 44 -16.79 15.45 -12.57
C ASP A 44 -15.49 15.87 -11.85
N LEU A 45 -15.49 15.89 -10.51
CA LEU A 45 -14.30 15.43 -9.81
C LEU A 45 -14.36 13.89 -9.73
N PRO A 46 -13.31 13.17 -10.15
CA PRO A 46 -13.28 11.72 -10.00
C PRO A 46 -13.50 11.38 -8.51
N PRO A 47 -14.30 10.34 -8.21
CA PRO A 47 -14.58 9.96 -6.83
C PRO A 47 -13.28 9.78 -6.06
N ASP A 48 -13.24 10.26 -4.82
CA ASP A 48 -12.12 9.99 -3.92
C ASP A 48 -12.01 8.48 -3.75
N LEU A 49 -11.03 7.88 -4.45
CA LEU A 49 -10.84 6.44 -4.50
C LEU A 49 -10.62 5.87 -3.10
N ASN A 50 -9.89 6.59 -2.24
CA ASN A 50 -9.66 6.15 -0.87
C ASN A 50 -10.98 6.05 -0.12
N GLN A 51 -11.84 7.08 -0.22
CA GLN A 51 -13.15 7.03 0.43
C GLN A 51 -14.03 5.92 -0.16
N ALA A 52 -13.99 5.69 -1.47
CA ALA A 52 -14.76 4.62 -2.12
C ALA A 52 -14.36 3.23 -1.59
N ILE A 53 -13.06 2.97 -1.44
CA ILE A 53 -12.53 1.72 -0.87
C ILE A 53 -12.92 1.59 0.60
N LEU A 54 -12.80 2.66 1.40
CA LEU A 54 -13.19 2.63 2.80
C LEU A 54 -14.68 2.35 3.00
N GLU A 55 -15.56 2.93 2.19
CA GLU A 55 -17.00 2.65 2.23
C GLU A 55 -17.31 1.19 1.81
N ALA A 56 -16.59 0.66 0.82
CA ALA A 56 -16.73 -0.74 0.42
C ALA A 56 -16.27 -1.70 1.53
N ALA A 57 -15.10 -1.45 2.14
CA ALA A 57 -14.59 -2.18 3.29
C ALA A 57 -15.57 -2.12 4.47
N LYS A 58 -16.15 -0.94 4.74
CA LYS A 58 -17.15 -0.73 5.77
C LYS A 58 -18.41 -1.57 5.55
N GLN A 59 -18.94 -1.58 4.33
CA GLN A 59 -20.11 -2.37 3.98
C GLN A 59 -19.84 -3.87 4.11
N VAL A 60 -18.71 -4.37 3.61
CA VAL A 60 -18.32 -5.78 3.70
C VAL A 60 -18.08 -6.18 5.15
N GLY A 61 -17.27 -5.43 5.90
CA GLY A 61 -16.99 -5.75 7.30
C GLY A 61 -18.27 -5.74 8.16
N ALA A 62 -19.24 -4.87 7.88
CA ALA A 62 -20.54 -4.89 8.54
C ALA A 62 -21.40 -6.13 8.19
N LEU A 63 -21.27 -6.68 6.98
CA LEU A 63 -21.90 -7.95 6.60
C LEU A 63 -21.25 -9.13 7.31
N LEU A 64 -19.91 -9.19 7.30
CA LEU A 64 -19.17 -10.27 7.96
C LEU A 64 -19.46 -10.33 9.47
N LYS A 65 -19.48 -9.17 10.14
CA LYS A 65 -19.85 -9.08 11.55
C LYS A 65 -21.27 -9.55 11.84
N ARG A 66 -22.24 -9.24 10.96
CA ARG A 66 -23.63 -9.69 11.11
C ARG A 66 -23.80 -11.18 10.87
N GLY A 67 -22.96 -11.76 10.02
CA GLY A 67 -22.88 -13.20 9.79
C GLY A 67 -22.05 -13.95 10.82
N GLU A 68 -21.53 -13.26 11.86
CA GLU A 68 -20.69 -13.83 12.91
C GLU A 68 -19.42 -14.53 12.38
N HIS A 69 -18.87 -14.04 11.26
CA HIS A 69 -17.64 -14.58 10.67
C HIS A 69 -16.39 -14.05 11.39
N ASP A 70 -15.41 -14.93 11.57
CA ASP A 70 -14.06 -14.54 11.99
C ASP A 70 -13.29 -13.99 10.78
N PHE A 71 -12.79 -12.76 10.90
CA PHE A 71 -11.98 -12.12 9.85
C PHE A 71 -11.05 -11.08 10.44
N ALA A 72 -10.12 -10.57 9.64
CA ALA A 72 -9.37 -9.36 9.92
C ALA A 72 -9.06 -8.58 8.63
N LEU A 73 -9.10 -7.25 8.69
CA LEU A 73 -8.62 -6.43 7.59
C LEU A 73 -7.11 -6.61 7.41
N ALA A 74 -6.69 -6.73 6.15
CA ALA A 74 -5.31 -6.83 5.70
C ALA A 74 -4.96 -5.69 4.73
N GLY A 75 -3.81 -5.82 4.07
CA GLY A 75 -3.38 -4.93 2.99
C GLY A 75 -3.39 -3.45 3.33
N SER A 76 -3.68 -2.62 2.33
CA SER A 76 -3.55 -1.15 2.44
C SER A 76 -4.54 -0.53 3.42
N VAL A 77 -5.76 -1.06 3.52
CA VAL A 77 -6.80 -0.61 4.47
C VAL A 77 -6.36 -0.88 5.91
N ALA A 78 -5.73 -2.02 6.18
CA ALA A 78 -5.17 -2.30 7.51
C ALA A 78 -4.05 -1.35 7.88
N VAL A 79 -3.12 -1.07 6.94
CA VAL A 79 -2.04 -0.10 7.15
C VAL A 79 -2.61 1.31 7.44
N TYR A 80 -3.64 1.72 6.69
CA TYR A 80 -4.36 2.98 6.93
C TYR A 80 -4.99 3.01 8.33
N ALA A 81 -5.68 1.94 8.75
CA ALA A 81 -6.30 1.85 10.07
C ALA A 81 -5.28 1.97 11.22
N HIS A 82 -4.04 1.52 11.01
CA HIS A 82 -2.92 1.72 11.95
C HIS A 82 -2.39 3.17 11.99
N GLY A 83 -2.99 4.09 11.24
CA GLY A 83 -2.59 5.49 11.11
C GLY A 83 -1.65 5.74 9.94
N GLY A 84 -1.60 4.85 8.95
CA GLY A 84 -0.85 5.06 7.72
C GLY A 84 -1.46 6.18 6.87
N THR A 85 -0.59 7.02 6.29
CA THR A 85 -0.99 8.19 5.49
C THR A 85 -0.83 7.96 3.98
N GLY A 86 -0.57 6.72 3.56
CA GLY A 86 -0.46 6.36 2.15
C GLY A 86 -1.83 6.28 1.47
N ASN A 87 -1.85 6.42 0.15
CA ASN A 87 -3.05 6.10 -0.62
C ASN A 87 -3.39 4.62 -0.44
N LEU A 88 -4.68 4.32 -0.40
CA LEU A 88 -5.14 2.95 -0.42
C LEU A 88 -4.82 2.32 -1.79
N GLN A 89 -4.55 1.03 -1.78
CA GLN A 89 -4.46 0.23 -3.00
C GLN A 89 -5.86 0.06 -3.60
N HIS A 90 -5.96 -0.51 -4.80
CA HIS A 90 -7.20 -0.50 -5.58
C HIS A 90 -8.37 -1.29 -4.97
N ASP A 91 -8.12 -2.06 -3.91
CA ASP A 91 -9.01 -3.03 -3.28
C ASP A 91 -8.97 -2.95 -1.74
N ALA A 92 -9.93 -3.64 -1.11
CA ALA A 92 -9.92 -3.91 0.32
C ALA A 92 -9.75 -5.40 0.60
N ASP A 93 -8.78 -5.72 1.47
CA ASP A 93 -8.40 -7.10 1.79
C ASP A 93 -8.96 -7.56 3.13
N PHE A 94 -9.57 -8.74 3.14
CA PHE A 94 -10.08 -9.43 4.32
C PHE A 94 -9.41 -10.79 4.44
N ALA A 95 -8.65 -10.99 5.51
CA ALA A 95 -8.14 -12.31 5.88
C ALA A 95 -9.27 -13.11 6.54
N ILE A 96 -9.54 -14.30 6.02
CA ILE A 96 -10.52 -15.27 6.53
C ILE A 96 -9.90 -16.66 6.54
N ARG A 97 -10.38 -17.59 7.37
CA ARG A 97 -9.84 -18.96 7.35
C ARG A 97 -10.29 -19.70 6.09
N PRO A 98 -9.47 -20.62 5.53
CA PRO A 98 -9.87 -21.43 4.38
C PRO A 98 -11.19 -22.18 4.59
N GLU A 99 -11.41 -22.73 5.78
CA GLU A 99 -12.63 -23.46 6.13
C GLU A 99 -13.91 -22.59 6.16
N ASP A 100 -13.76 -21.27 6.29
CA ASP A 100 -14.88 -20.32 6.34
C ASP A 100 -15.18 -19.69 4.98
N ALA A 101 -14.33 -19.90 3.97
CA ALA A 101 -14.41 -19.22 2.68
C ALA A 101 -15.78 -19.37 1.99
N GLU A 102 -16.34 -20.58 2.00
CA GLU A 102 -17.67 -20.85 1.43
C GLU A 102 -18.79 -20.15 2.21
N ALA A 103 -18.72 -20.14 3.54
CA ALA A 103 -19.74 -19.52 4.41
C ALA A 103 -19.72 -17.99 4.30
N VAL A 104 -18.53 -17.41 4.23
CA VAL A 104 -18.31 -15.98 3.98
C VAL A 104 -18.87 -15.61 2.59
N ALA A 105 -18.51 -16.36 1.55
CA ALA A 105 -19.00 -16.12 0.19
C ALA A 105 -20.54 -16.18 0.12
N ALA A 106 -21.16 -17.17 0.76
CA ALA A 106 -22.61 -17.30 0.83
C ALA A 106 -23.26 -16.08 1.49
N THR A 107 -22.72 -15.61 2.61
CA THR A 107 -23.22 -14.43 3.33
C THR A 107 -23.18 -13.16 2.47
N LEU A 108 -22.09 -12.97 1.72
CA LEU A 108 -21.96 -11.82 0.82
C LEU A 108 -22.92 -11.94 -0.38
N ALA A 109 -23.07 -13.14 -0.94
CA ALA A 109 -24.00 -13.40 -2.05
C ALA A 109 -25.47 -13.18 -1.64
N GLU A 110 -25.87 -13.63 -0.44
CA GLU A 110 -27.20 -13.38 0.13
C GLU A 110 -27.50 -11.89 0.34
N ALA A 111 -26.45 -11.10 0.61
CA ALA A 111 -26.53 -9.65 0.68
C ALA A 111 -26.53 -8.96 -0.70
N GLY A 112 -26.50 -9.73 -1.79
CA GLY A 112 -26.57 -9.25 -3.16
C GLY A 112 -25.22 -8.84 -3.76
N LEU A 113 -24.09 -9.19 -3.12
CA LEU A 113 -22.77 -8.93 -3.68
C LEU A 113 -22.38 -10.06 -4.65
N THR A 114 -21.74 -9.71 -5.76
CA THR A 114 -21.14 -10.70 -6.66
C THR A 114 -19.88 -11.25 -6.00
N VAL A 115 -19.81 -12.56 -5.81
CA VAL A 115 -18.62 -13.28 -5.33
C VAL A 115 -18.19 -14.28 -6.39
N TYR A 116 -16.89 -14.38 -6.67
CA TYR A 116 -16.34 -15.30 -7.66
C TYR A 116 -14.94 -15.75 -7.28
N ALA A 117 -14.57 -16.96 -7.73
CA ALA A 117 -13.20 -17.45 -7.64
C ALA A 117 -12.41 -16.94 -8.86
N PRO A 118 -11.31 -16.22 -8.67
CA PRO A 118 -10.39 -15.88 -9.76
C PRO A 118 -9.43 -17.07 -10.04
N PRO A 119 -8.49 -16.96 -10.99
CA PRO A 119 -7.49 -18.01 -11.23
C PRO A 119 -6.53 -18.27 -10.07
N GLU A 120 -6.42 -17.32 -9.14
CA GLU A 120 -5.61 -17.45 -7.93
C GLU A 120 -6.24 -18.41 -6.92
N ASP A 121 -5.48 -19.42 -6.49
CA ASP A 121 -5.94 -20.47 -5.57
C ASP A 121 -5.97 -20.03 -4.08
N TRP A 122 -5.64 -18.77 -3.77
CA TRP A 122 -5.42 -18.26 -2.40
C TRP A 122 -6.49 -17.27 -1.91
N LEU A 123 -7.47 -16.89 -2.75
CA LEU A 123 -8.53 -15.95 -2.40
C LEU A 123 -9.83 -16.16 -3.17
N LEU A 124 -10.92 -15.57 -2.68
CA LEU A 124 -12.13 -15.27 -3.45
C LEU A 124 -12.26 -13.76 -3.66
N LYS A 125 -12.84 -13.33 -4.78
CA LYS A 125 -13.11 -11.91 -5.05
C LYS A 125 -14.58 -11.59 -4.88
N ALA A 126 -14.87 -10.43 -4.32
CA ALA A 126 -16.21 -9.86 -4.30
C ALA A 126 -16.22 -8.43 -4.87
N LYS A 127 -17.39 -8.01 -5.37
CA LYS A 127 -17.62 -6.64 -5.82
C LYS A 127 -18.57 -5.93 -4.87
N CYS A 128 -18.14 -4.78 -4.34
CA CYS A 128 -18.95 -3.94 -3.46
C CYS A 128 -18.78 -2.46 -3.83
N LEU A 129 -19.89 -1.75 -4.10
CA LEU A 129 -19.86 -0.32 -4.48
C LEU A 129 -18.89 0.02 -5.64
N GLY A 130 -18.73 -0.92 -6.58
CA GLY A 130 -17.81 -0.78 -7.71
C GLY A 130 -16.33 -1.06 -7.38
N GLN A 131 -15.99 -1.34 -6.13
CA GLN A 131 -14.65 -1.70 -5.68
C GLN A 131 -14.45 -3.22 -5.63
N ASP A 132 -13.19 -3.64 -5.78
CA ASP A 132 -12.76 -5.02 -5.56
C ASP A 132 -12.51 -5.28 -4.08
N ILE A 133 -12.88 -6.50 -3.66
CA ILE A 133 -12.71 -6.99 -2.30
C ILE A 133 -12.05 -8.36 -2.38
N ASP A 134 -10.91 -8.51 -1.72
CA ASP A 134 -10.17 -9.76 -1.68
C ASP A 134 -10.47 -10.48 -0.36
N LEU A 135 -10.99 -11.69 -0.46
CA LEU A 135 -11.26 -12.61 0.65
C LEU A 135 -10.12 -13.62 0.68
N ILE A 136 -9.05 -13.24 1.37
CA ILE A 136 -7.76 -13.93 1.37
C ILE A 136 -7.79 -15.02 2.44
N PHE A 137 -7.54 -16.26 2.03
CA PHE A 137 -7.43 -17.39 2.96
C PHE A 137 -6.03 -18.01 3.04
N GLU A 138 -5.11 -17.55 2.19
CA GLU A 138 -3.67 -17.81 2.32
C GLU A 138 -2.91 -16.48 2.21
N LEU A 139 -2.15 -16.13 3.25
CA LEU A 139 -1.36 -14.90 3.34
C LEU A 139 0.13 -15.23 3.31
N GLY A 140 0.83 -14.75 2.29
CA GLY A 140 2.27 -14.96 2.17
C GLY A 140 2.66 -16.44 2.02
N GLY A 141 1.81 -17.24 1.37
CA GLY A 141 2.06 -18.68 1.18
C GLY A 141 1.59 -19.57 2.34
N GLU A 142 1.01 -19.00 3.39
CA GLU A 142 0.57 -19.73 4.59
C GLU A 142 -0.93 -19.54 4.83
N PRO A 143 -1.66 -20.61 5.20
CA PRO A 143 -3.08 -20.51 5.51
C PRO A 143 -3.37 -19.49 6.61
N VAL A 144 -4.46 -18.73 6.46
CA VAL A 144 -4.95 -17.85 7.52
C VAL A 144 -5.50 -18.71 8.67
N THR A 145 -4.90 -18.57 9.85
CA THR A 145 -5.23 -19.38 11.03
C THR A 145 -6.07 -18.62 12.06
N THR A 146 -6.71 -19.38 12.95
CA THR A 146 -7.41 -18.80 14.11
C THR A 146 -6.44 -18.01 15.01
N GLU A 147 -5.19 -18.46 15.14
CA GLU A 147 -4.17 -17.76 15.92
C GLU A 147 -3.76 -16.44 15.27
N LEU A 148 -3.71 -16.37 13.94
CA LEU A 148 -3.45 -15.14 13.20
C LEU A 148 -4.59 -14.14 13.41
N LEU A 149 -5.84 -14.57 13.20
CA LEU A 149 -7.01 -13.72 13.41
C LEU A 149 -7.17 -13.30 14.88
N GLY A 150 -6.82 -14.17 15.83
CA GLY A 150 -6.86 -13.89 17.27
C GLY A 150 -5.87 -12.82 17.74
N ARG A 151 -4.82 -12.52 16.96
CA ARG A 151 -3.90 -11.39 17.22
C ARG A 151 -4.39 -10.07 16.64
N ALA A 152 -5.46 -10.06 15.86
CA ALA A 152 -5.99 -8.85 15.27
C ALA A 152 -6.43 -7.84 16.36
N VAL A 153 -6.25 -6.56 16.07
CA VAL A 153 -6.62 -5.46 16.96
C VAL A 153 -7.90 -4.79 16.47
N GLN A 154 -8.78 -4.41 17.39
CA GLN A 154 -10.00 -3.65 17.04
C GLN A 154 -9.64 -2.19 16.80
N LEU A 155 -9.82 -1.72 15.57
CA LEU A 155 -9.54 -0.34 15.16
C LEU A 155 -10.73 0.25 14.40
N PRO A 156 -10.93 1.59 14.47
CA PRO A 156 -11.92 2.26 13.66
C PRO A 156 -11.46 2.34 12.20
N VAL A 157 -12.31 1.86 11.29
CA VAL A 157 -12.18 2.02 9.84
C VAL A 157 -13.43 2.71 9.32
N ASP A 158 -13.28 3.96 8.89
CA ASP A 158 -14.40 4.84 8.52
C ASP A 158 -15.55 4.83 9.56
N SER A 159 -15.18 5.02 10.84
CA SER A 159 -16.09 5.01 12.00
C SER A 159 -16.70 3.65 12.37
N VAL A 160 -16.32 2.54 11.73
CA VAL A 160 -16.72 1.19 12.11
C VAL A 160 -15.58 0.45 12.78
N GLN A 161 -15.80 -0.06 14.00
CA GLN A 161 -14.82 -0.91 14.69
C GLN A 161 -14.72 -2.25 13.99
N MET A 162 -13.51 -2.59 13.54
CA MET A 162 -13.22 -3.83 12.82
C MET A 162 -11.93 -4.49 13.36
N PRO A 163 -11.85 -5.83 13.32
CA PRO A 163 -10.59 -6.53 13.51
C PRO A 163 -9.63 -6.17 12.36
N VAL A 164 -8.41 -5.75 12.69
CA VAL A 164 -7.34 -5.39 11.76
C VAL A 164 -6.11 -6.20 12.13
N LEU A 165 -5.44 -6.83 11.14
CA LEU A 165 -4.24 -7.62 11.41
C LEU A 165 -3.18 -6.79 12.16
N ALA A 166 -2.45 -7.46 13.06
CA ALA A 166 -1.40 -6.82 13.83
C ALA A 166 -0.27 -6.32 12.91
N PRO A 167 0.42 -5.21 13.24
CA PRO A 167 1.48 -4.65 12.40
C PRO A 167 2.58 -5.66 12.04
N THR A 168 3.00 -6.50 13.00
CA THR A 168 3.97 -7.57 12.74
C THR A 168 3.50 -8.55 11.69
N ASP A 169 2.23 -8.96 11.74
CA ASP A 169 1.64 -9.92 10.79
C ASP A 169 1.46 -9.31 9.39
N LEU A 170 1.10 -8.02 9.31
CA LEU A 170 1.07 -7.28 8.04
C LEU A 170 2.44 -7.23 7.37
N VAL A 171 3.48 -6.86 8.12
CA VAL A 171 4.85 -6.82 7.57
C VAL A 171 5.35 -8.22 7.25
N ARG A 172 5.03 -9.24 8.07
CA ARG A 172 5.35 -10.64 7.78
C ARG A 172 4.79 -11.07 6.42
N ALA A 173 3.53 -10.79 6.14
CA ALA A 173 2.90 -11.15 4.86
C ALA A 173 3.58 -10.46 3.66
N LEU A 174 3.92 -9.18 3.81
CA LEU A 174 4.66 -8.43 2.77
C LEU A 174 6.05 -9.01 2.50
N LEU A 175 6.78 -9.40 3.56
CA LEU A 175 8.09 -10.04 3.42
C LEU A 175 7.99 -11.42 2.78
N ALA A 176 7.00 -12.21 3.18
CA ALA A 176 6.79 -13.55 2.63
C ALA A 176 6.47 -13.54 1.12
N ALA A 177 5.88 -12.46 0.62
CA ALA A 177 5.58 -12.28 -0.80
C ALA A 177 6.81 -11.95 -1.67
N PHE A 178 8.00 -11.75 -1.08
CA PHE A 178 9.20 -11.49 -1.85
C PHE A 178 9.77 -12.76 -2.51
N SER A 179 10.10 -12.64 -3.78
CA SER A 179 10.79 -13.65 -4.59
C SER A 179 11.77 -13.00 -5.56
N GLU A 180 12.59 -13.81 -6.23
CA GLU A 180 13.50 -13.33 -7.28
C GLU A 180 12.77 -12.62 -8.44
N HIS A 181 11.49 -12.95 -8.65
CA HIS A 181 10.66 -12.38 -9.71
C HIS A 181 9.74 -11.25 -9.24
N HIS A 182 9.50 -11.17 -7.93
CA HIS A 182 8.59 -10.19 -7.35
C HIS A 182 9.17 -9.66 -6.04
N CYS A 183 9.82 -8.49 -6.11
CA CYS A 183 10.48 -7.89 -4.97
C CYS A 183 10.51 -6.36 -5.11
N ASP A 184 9.40 -5.72 -4.77
CA ASP A 184 9.32 -4.25 -4.74
C ASP A 184 9.53 -3.72 -3.33
N PHE A 185 10.78 -3.38 -3.01
CA PHE A 185 11.12 -2.70 -1.75
C PHE A 185 10.53 -1.30 -1.66
N GLY A 186 10.27 -0.63 -2.79
CA GLY A 186 9.70 0.71 -2.84
C GLY A 186 8.27 0.74 -2.30
N ALA A 187 7.48 -0.30 -2.57
CA ALA A 187 6.14 -0.46 -2.04
C ALA A 187 6.13 -0.76 -0.53
N VAL A 188 7.07 -1.58 -0.04
CA VAL A 188 7.08 -2.06 1.36
C VAL A 188 7.77 -1.10 2.33
N LEU A 189 8.78 -0.33 1.88
CA LEU A 189 9.56 0.57 2.73
C LEU A 189 8.73 1.64 3.45
N PRO A 190 7.78 2.35 2.80
CA PRO A 190 6.94 3.33 3.48
C PRO A 190 6.10 2.70 4.61
N ILE A 191 5.57 1.50 4.37
CA ILE A 191 4.77 0.74 5.34
C ILE A 191 5.65 0.37 6.55
N ALA A 192 6.84 -0.19 6.29
CA ALA A 192 7.81 -0.53 7.33
C ALA A 192 8.18 0.68 8.20
N ARG A 193 8.43 1.85 7.59
CA ARG A 193 8.74 3.09 8.32
C ARG A 193 7.60 3.57 9.21
N GLN A 194 6.37 3.45 8.71
CA GLN A 194 5.17 3.86 9.43
C GLN A 194 4.92 2.98 10.65
N LEU A 195 5.09 1.67 10.49
CA LEU A 195 4.77 0.67 11.51
C LEU A 195 5.95 0.33 12.43
N ARG A 196 7.13 0.92 12.23
CA ARG A 196 8.39 0.48 12.86
C ARG A 196 8.36 0.27 14.38
N GLU A 197 7.63 1.11 15.11
CA GLU A 197 7.59 1.04 16.58
C GLU A 197 6.65 -0.06 17.09
N ARG A 198 5.80 -0.63 16.23
CA ARG A 198 4.78 -1.62 16.59
C ARG A 198 5.06 -3.00 16.01
N VAL A 199 6.11 -3.13 15.22
CA VAL A 199 6.51 -4.39 14.57
C VAL A 199 7.56 -5.08 15.45
N ASP A 200 7.35 -6.37 15.68
CA ASP A 200 8.35 -7.24 16.30
C ASP A 200 9.39 -7.65 15.24
N TRP A 201 10.41 -6.81 15.09
CA TRP A 201 11.49 -7.01 14.12
C TRP A 201 12.39 -8.21 14.43
N GLU A 202 12.49 -8.63 15.69
CA GLU A 202 13.26 -9.81 16.07
C GLU A 202 12.58 -11.07 15.54
N SER A 203 11.26 -11.19 15.72
CA SER A 203 10.48 -12.30 15.17
C SER A 203 10.55 -12.39 13.64
N LEU A 204 10.61 -11.25 12.94
CA LEU A 204 10.74 -11.21 11.48
C LEU A 204 12.14 -11.62 11.02
N ARG A 205 13.19 -11.23 11.76
CA ARG A 205 14.56 -11.68 11.48
C ARG A 205 14.72 -13.17 11.67
N ASP A 206 14.10 -13.74 12.69
CA ASP A 206 14.17 -15.17 12.95
C ASP A 206 13.40 -15.97 11.90
N ALA A 207 12.27 -15.43 11.42
CA ALA A 207 11.49 -16.06 10.36
C ALA A 207 12.14 -15.98 8.97
N PHE A 208 12.83 -14.88 8.67
CA PHE A 208 13.24 -14.56 7.29
C PHE A 208 14.75 -14.35 7.10
N GLY A 209 15.56 -14.54 8.14
CA GLY A 209 17.00 -14.25 8.11
C GLY A 209 17.79 -15.07 7.08
N ASP A 210 17.30 -16.25 6.72
CA ASP A 210 17.93 -17.14 5.75
C ASP A 210 17.36 -16.97 4.33
N ALA A 211 16.27 -16.22 4.16
CA ALA A 211 15.64 -16.00 2.86
C ALA A 211 16.27 -14.79 2.14
N PRO A 212 16.85 -14.94 0.94
CA PRO A 212 17.66 -13.89 0.32
C PRO A 212 16.96 -12.53 0.15
N MET A 213 15.72 -12.53 -0.35
CA MET A 213 15.01 -11.28 -0.66
C MET A 213 14.52 -10.56 0.62
N PRO A 214 13.82 -11.21 1.56
CA PRO A 214 13.49 -10.59 2.85
C PRO A 214 14.70 -10.17 3.67
N ALA A 215 15.77 -10.98 3.71
CA ALA A 215 16.99 -10.65 4.44
C ALA A 215 17.67 -9.39 3.87
N ALA A 216 17.69 -9.24 2.54
CA ALA A 216 18.17 -8.03 1.88
C ALA A 216 17.34 -6.79 2.25
N PHE A 217 16.01 -6.93 2.36
CA PHE A 217 15.15 -5.83 2.80
C PHE A 217 15.40 -5.45 4.27
N LEU A 218 15.47 -6.44 5.17
CA LEU A 218 15.77 -6.19 6.58
C LEU A 218 17.13 -5.49 6.75
N TYR A 219 18.14 -5.92 6.00
CA TYR A 219 19.43 -5.23 5.96
C TYR A 219 19.30 -3.79 5.44
N LEU A 220 18.51 -3.55 4.39
CA LEU A 220 18.24 -2.20 3.90
C LEU A 220 17.57 -1.32 4.97
N LEU A 221 16.61 -1.86 5.74
CA LEU A 221 15.97 -1.13 6.84
C LEU A 221 16.98 -0.72 7.92
N GLU A 222 17.95 -1.57 8.24
CA GLU A 222 19.04 -1.24 9.18
C GLU A 222 19.92 -0.12 8.62
N ARG A 223 20.32 -0.22 7.35
CA ARG A 223 21.15 0.79 6.67
C ARG A 223 20.48 2.16 6.55
N LEU A 224 19.14 2.16 6.55
CA LEU A 224 18.30 3.35 6.50
C LEU A 224 17.84 3.85 7.87
N GLU A 225 18.35 3.24 8.96
CA GLU A 225 18.02 3.57 10.35
C GLU A 225 16.50 3.50 10.62
N VAL A 226 15.79 2.61 9.92
CA VAL A 226 14.38 2.32 10.18
C VAL A 226 14.24 1.38 11.37
N ILE A 227 15.17 0.44 11.49
CA ILE A 227 15.23 -0.55 12.56
C ILE A 227 16.65 -0.61 13.13
N ALA A 228 16.79 -0.92 14.42
CA ALA A 228 18.09 -1.08 15.06
C ALA A 228 18.87 -2.26 14.45
N PRO A 229 20.20 -2.19 14.29
CA PRO A 229 20.99 -3.28 13.74
C PRO A 229 20.96 -4.54 14.61
N ARG A 230 21.14 -5.71 14.00
CA ARG A 230 21.19 -6.99 14.75
C ARG A 230 22.36 -6.96 15.75
N GLY A 231 22.06 -7.05 17.05
CA GLY A 231 23.05 -7.09 18.12
C GLY A 231 23.63 -5.73 18.55
N GLY A 232 23.01 -4.61 18.17
CA GLY A 232 23.35 -3.29 18.70
C GLY A 232 22.41 -2.90 19.85
N ASP A 233 22.93 -2.84 21.07
CA ASP A 233 22.34 -2.01 22.12
C ASP A 233 22.45 -0.53 21.68
N GLY A 234 21.38 0.23 21.85
CA GLY A 234 21.28 1.66 21.49
C GLY A 234 22.26 2.57 22.21
#